data_AF-A0A818WUC5-F1
#
_entry.id   AF-A0A818WUC5-F1
#
_cell.length_a   1.000
_cell.length_b   1.000
_cell.length_c   1.000
_cell.angle_alpha   90.00
_cell.angle_beta   90.00
_cell.angle_gamma   90.00
#
_symmetry.space_group_name_H-M   'P 1'
#
loop_
_entity.id
_entity.type
_entity.pdbx_description
1 polymer ?
#
loop_
_entity_poly.entity_id
_entity_poly.type
_entity_poly.pdbx_seq_one_letter_code
_entity_poly.pdbx_strand_id
1 'polypeptide(L)'
;TLTILDLSWNQIEDISAQYLADVLRNNQTLLVLDLEGNRIKDNGLQYLYNALIDNKTLIKLELQGNDGSYCTTVSAAVQIRNDKTITKMDLRRKNIDDNDIKFVSEALHNNETITDLNLSQNKIGNTGAQHLRDALQNNKTLKILTLSHNEISDIGVQHLANVLQNNTALITLNLKSNQIGDIGAQYLADVLRDNKALITLNLESNQIGDVGAQQLAFALKNNGVSNFFYFSIFEVNCSICSDTSQYGRCSQNSACGCFHMIGAQNDGIYVDFLWKSCSNLDLCDSSTNTCDKVDHICVHHPRCNSHSVCYSLSMIDPRICPPITKVNEAKTTLKKMYE
;
A
#
# COMPACT_ATOMS: atom_id res chain seq x y z
N THR A 1 9.32 -43.70 3.16
CA THR A 1 8.05 -43.57 3.91
C THR A 1 8.09 -42.45 4.93
N LEU A 2 9.26 -41.94 5.34
CA LEU A 2 9.34 -40.82 6.27
C LEU A 2 8.77 -39.54 5.63
N THR A 3 7.77 -38.94 6.27
CA THR A 3 7.07 -37.72 5.82
C THR A 3 7.31 -36.52 6.71
N ILE A 4 7.71 -36.73 7.96
CA ILE A 4 8.03 -35.70 8.93
C ILE A 4 9.37 -36.05 9.55
N LEU A 5 10.28 -35.09 9.59
CA LEU A 5 11.56 -35.19 10.27
C LEU A 5 11.73 -33.97 11.16
N ASP A 6 11.76 -34.20 12.46
CA ASP A 6 11.99 -33.17 13.47
C ASP A 6 13.42 -33.28 13.98
N LEU A 7 14.20 -32.22 13.74
CA LEU A 7 15.58 -32.04 14.19
C LEU A 7 15.74 -30.71 14.94
N SER A 8 14.64 -30.18 15.47
CA SER A 8 14.64 -28.93 16.23
C SER A 8 15.50 -29.01 17.49
N TRP A 9 16.03 -27.87 17.93
CA TRP A 9 16.80 -27.69 19.17
C TRP A 9 18.03 -28.60 19.29
N ASN A 10 18.72 -28.81 18.16
CA ASN A 10 19.98 -29.53 18.08
C ASN A 10 21.17 -28.59 17.82
N GLN A 11 22.33 -29.15 17.50
CA GLN A 11 23.55 -28.41 17.16
C GLN A 11 23.88 -28.52 15.66
N ILE A 12 22.86 -28.50 14.80
CA ILE A 12 23.05 -28.58 13.35
C ILE A 12 23.68 -27.27 12.86
N GLU A 13 24.82 -27.39 12.18
CA GLU A 13 25.56 -26.28 11.58
C GLU A 13 25.54 -26.37 10.03
N ASP A 14 26.13 -25.39 9.35
CA ASP A 14 26.10 -25.26 7.89
C ASP A 14 26.51 -26.52 7.11
N ILE A 15 27.54 -27.23 7.60
CA ILE A 15 28.02 -28.46 6.96
C ILE A 15 26.94 -29.56 7.01
N SER A 16 26.26 -29.69 8.15
CA SER A 16 25.15 -30.63 8.30
C SER A 16 23.95 -30.21 7.45
N ALA A 17 23.66 -28.91 7.37
CA ALA A 17 22.63 -28.37 6.49
C ALA A 17 22.92 -28.65 5.01
N GLN A 18 24.19 -28.63 4.60
CA GLN A 18 24.61 -29.03 3.25
C GLN A 18 24.29 -30.50 2.96
N TYR A 19 24.61 -31.41 3.87
CA TYR A 19 24.28 -32.82 3.70
C TYR A 19 22.76 -33.06 3.65
N LEU A 20 22.00 -32.35 4.49
CA LEU A 20 20.53 -32.36 4.41
C LEU A 20 20.05 -31.86 3.05
N ALA A 21 20.62 -30.77 2.53
CA ALA A 21 20.30 -30.23 1.22
C ALA A 21 20.55 -31.26 0.09
N ASP A 22 21.68 -31.96 0.11
CA ASP A 22 22.00 -32.99 -0.88
C ASP A 22 20.97 -34.14 -0.89
N VAL A 23 20.49 -34.55 0.29
CA VAL A 23 19.43 -35.55 0.42
C VAL A 23 18.08 -35.00 -0.04
N LEU A 24 17.76 -33.75 0.31
CA LEU A 24 16.48 -33.11 -0.03
C LEU A 24 16.27 -32.98 -1.54
N ARG A 25 17.31 -32.77 -2.35
CA ARG A 25 17.18 -32.67 -3.82
C ARG A 25 16.42 -33.84 -4.44
N ASN A 26 16.66 -35.05 -3.93
CA ASN A 26 16.10 -36.29 -4.48
C ASN A 26 15.03 -36.92 -3.59
N ASN A 27 14.80 -36.36 -2.40
CA ASN A 27 13.80 -36.90 -1.50
C ASN A 27 12.39 -36.65 -2.03
N GLN A 28 11.57 -37.71 -2.10
CA GLN A 28 10.21 -37.66 -2.65
C GLN A 28 9.12 -37.93 -1.61
N THR A 29 9.48 -38.08 -0.33
CA THR A 29 8.51 -38.47 0.70
C THR A 29 8.38 -37.46 1.83
N LEU A 30 9.43 -36.68 2.10
CA LEU A 30 9.45 -35.73 3.19
C LEU A 30 8.59 -34.51 2.83
N LEU A 31 7.64 -34.23 3.72
CA LEU A 31 6.68 -33.15 3.63
C LEU A 31 7.04 -32.03 4.62
N VAL A 32 7.50 -32.40 5.82
CA VAL A 32 7.85 -31.47 6.90
C VAL A 32 9.26 -31.75 7.39
N LEU A 33 10.07 -30.70 7.44
CA LEU A 33 11.40 -30.70 8.04
C LEU A 33 11.47 -29.59 9.09
N ASP A 34 11.66 -29.97 10.34
CA ASP A 34 11.87 -29.02 11.43
C ASP A 34 13.36 -28.92 11.76
N LEU A 35 13.91 -27.72 11.61
CA LEU A 35 15.28 -27.37 11.95
C LEU A 35 15.32 -26.17 12.92
N GLU A 36 14.22 -25.87 13.62
CA GLU A 36 14.14 -24.77 14.58
C GLU A 36 15.25 -24.86 15.64
N GLY A 37 15.79 -23.72 16.10
CA GLY A 37 16.68 -23.68 17.27
C GLY A 37 18.02 -24.39 17.08
N ASN A 38 18.55 -24.39 15.86
CA ASN A 38 19.87 -24.93 15.53
C ASN A 38 20.91 -23.79 15.31
N ARG A 39 22.07 -24.09 14.72
CA ARG A 39 23.18 -23.14 14.48
C ARG A 39 23.47 -22.96 13.00
N ILE A 40 22.44 -23.02 12.17
CA ILE A 40 22.55 -22.85 10.72
C ILE A 40 22.69 -21.35 10.43
N LYS A 41 23.76 -20.98 9.73
CA LYS A 41 24.03 -19.62 9.27
C LYS A 41 23.64 -19.47 7.80
N ASP A 42 23.88 -18.29 7.24
CA ASP A 42 23.53 -17.95 5.86
C ASP A 42 24.04 -18.97 4.83
N ASN A 43 25.26 -19.48 4.96
CA ASN A 43 25.76 -20.49 4.02
C ASN A 43 24.92 -21.78 4.05
N GLY A 44 24.56 -22.26 5.24
CA GLY A 44 23.69 -23.43 5.42
C GLY A 44 22.28 -23.19 4.88
N LEU A 45 21.71 -22.00 5.13
CA LEU A 45 20.42 -21.60 4.57
C LEU A 45 20.44 -21.57 3.04
N GLN A 46 21.51 -21.07 2.43
CA GLN A 46 21.67 -21.04 0.98
C GLN A 46 21.75 -22.44 0.39
N TYR A 47 22.46 -23.39 1.04
CA TYR A 47 22.47 -24.78 0.60
C TYR A 47 21.07 -25.38 0.62
N LEU A 48 20.32 -25.20 1.72
CA LEU A 48 18.95 -25.67 1.84
C LEU A 48 18.05 -25.04 0.77
N TYR A 49 18.06 -23.71 0.62
CA TYR A 49 17.26 -23.01 -0.37
C TYR A 49 17.52 -23.53 -1.79
N ASN A 50 18.79 -23.68 -2.18
CA ASN A 50 19.17 -24.17 -3.51
C ASN A 50 18.65 -25.59 -3.78
N ALA A 51 18.71 -26.48 -2.79
CA ALA A 51 18.14 -27.82 -2.94
C ALA A 51 16.60 -27.81 -3.07
N LEU A 52 15.95 -26.83 -2.44
CA LEU A 52 14.50 -26.71 -2.40
C LEU A 52 13.90 -26.05 -3.65
N ILE A 53 14.73 -25.49 -4.53
CA ILE A 53 14.30 -25.07 -5.88
C ILE A 53 13.79 -26.29 -6.66
N ASP A 54 14.47 -27.42 -6.56
CA ASP A 54 14.16 -28.66 -7.27
C ASP A 54 13.20 -29.56 -6.48
N ASN A 55 13.31 -29.57 -5.15
CA ASN A 55 12.41 -30.35 -4.31
C ASN A 55 10.96 -29.83 -4.40
N LYS A 56 10.03 -30.73 -4.78
CA LYS A 56 8.60 -30.41 -4.92
C LYS A 56 7.71 -31.03 -3.83
N THR A 57 8.30 -31.76 -2.89
CA THR A 57 7.53 -32.52 -1.88
C THR A 57 7.50 -31.84 -0.52
N LEU A 58 8.58 -31.14 -0.16
CA LEU A 58 8.66 -30.45 1.12
C LEU A 58 7.73 -29.24 1.10
N ILE A 59 6.65 -29.31 1.86
CA ILE A 59 5.65 -28.26 1.99
C ILE A 59 5.98 -27.31 3.14
N LYS A 60 6.73 -27.79 4.13
CA LYS A 60 7.02 -27.04 5.35
C LYS A 60 8.47 -27.24 5.79
N LEU A 61 9.17 -26.13 5.97
CA LEU A 61 10.51 -26.05 6.52
C LEU A 61 10.48 -25.03 7.65
N GLU A 62 10.84 -25.44 8.86
CA GLU A 62 10.95 -24.55 10.02
C GLU A 62 12.44 -24.28 10.29
N LEU A 63 12.85 -23.01 10.23
CA LEU A 63 14.24 -22.59 10.43
C LEU A 63 14.38 -21.53 11.53
N GLN A 64 13.31 -21.23 12.27
CA GLN A 64 13.35 -20.16 13.27
C GLN A 64 14.38 -20.45 14.36
N GLY A 65 14.94 -19.41 14.98
CA GLY A 65 15.93 -19.58 16.05
C GLY A 65 17.30 -20.13 15.60
N ASN A 66 17.60 -20.09 14.30
CA ASN A 66 18.95 -20.33 13.77
C ASN A 66 19.76 -19.02 13.67
N ASP A 67 21.07 -19.15 13.46
CA ASP A 67 22.02 -18.02 13.38
C ASP A 67 21.95 -17.25 12.05
N GLY A 68 21.24 -17.78 11.04
CA GLY A 68 21.12 -17.18 9.72
C GLY A 68 20.09 -16.05 9.65
N SER A 69 20.41 -15.02 8.87
CA SER A 69 19.65 -13.77 8.78
C SER A 69 18.30 -13.92 8.05
N TYR A 70 18.20 -14.84 7.10
CA TYR A 70 17.02 -15.03 6.23
C TYR A 70 16.28 -16.36 6.44
N CYS A 71 16.33 -16.92 7.65
CA CYS A 71 15.60 -18.14 8.01
C CYS A 71 14.09 -18.04 7.67
N THR A 72 13.50 -16.89 7.94
CA THR A 72 12.06 -16.65 7.72
C THR A 72 11.69 -16.69 6.25
N THR A 73 12.45 -16.04 5.37
CA THR A 73 12.11 -15.96 3.94
C THR A 73 12.40 -17.26 3.19
N VAL A 74 13.40 -18.03 3.61
CA VAL A 74 13.62 -19.39 3.08
C VAL A 74 12.47 -20.31 3.48
N SER A 75 12.06 -20.30 4.75
CA SER A 75 10.91 -21.08 5.24
C SER A 75 9.62 -20.72 4.49
N ALA A 76 9.36 -19.42 4.31
CA ALA A 76 8.22 -18.91 3.57
C ALA A 76 8.26 -19.28 2.08
N ALA A 77 9.42 -19.20 1.43
CA ALA A 77 9.59 -19.55 0.03
C ALA A 77 9.25 -21.03 -0.24
N VAL A 78 9.60 -21.94 0.66
CA VAL A 78 9.23 -23.36 0.57
C VAL A 78 7.72 -23.53 0.61
N GLN A 79 7.06 -22.90 1.58
CA GLN A 79 5.61 -22.94 1.73
C GLN A 79 4.93 -22.37 0.48
N ILE A 80 5.31 -21.17 0.02
CA ILE A 80 4.77 -20.55 -1.21
C ILE A 80 4.94 -21.47 -2.42
N ARG A 81 6.09 -22.13 -2.56
CA ARG A 81 6.38 -22.93 -3.74
C ARG A 81 5.55 -24.23 -3.78
N ASN A 82 5.53 -24.94 -2.65
CA ASN A 82 5.11 -26.35 -2.63
C ASN A 82 3.77 -26.59 -1.94
N ASP A 83 3.39 -25.77 -0.96
CA ASP A 83 2.09 -25.91 -0.31
C ASP A 83 0.98 -25.30 -1.19
N LYS A 84 0.19 -26.17 -1.81
CA LYS A 84 -0.93 -25.76 -2.69
C LYS A 84 -2.21 -25.43 -1.93
N THR A 85 -2.22 -25.60 -0.61
CA THR A 85 -3.39 -25.35 0.23
C THR A 85 -3.42 -23.93 0.77
N ILE A 86 -2.26 -23.28 0.85
CA ILE A 86 -2.17 -21.90 1.33
C ILE A 86 -2.55 -20.90 0.24
N THR A 87 -3.39 -19.95 0.63
CA THR A 87 -3.80 -18.82 -0.21
C THR A 87 -3.38 -17.48 0.38
N LYS A 88 -3.06 -17.45 1.69
CA LYS A 88 -2.66 -16.23 2.40
C LYS A 88 -1.36 -16.45 3.14
N MET A 89 -0.46 -15.49 3.02
CA MET A 89 0.81 -15.52 3.73
C MET A 89 1.07 -14.18 4.44
N ASP A 90 1.30 -14.25 5.76
CA ASP A 90 1.63 -13.09 6.59
C ASP A 90 3.10 -13.14 7.02
N LEU A 91 3.87 -12.21 6.49
CA LEU A 91 5.29 -11.98 6.77
C LEU A 91 5.51 -10.59 7.38
N ARG A 92 4.49 -10.03 8.06
CA ARG A 92 4.59 -8.75 8.74
C ARG A 92 5.57 -8.78 9.91
N ARG A 93 6.37 -7.72 10.08
CA ARG A 93 7.33 -7.55 11.19
C ARG A 93 8.32 -8.71 11.31
N LYS A 94 8.93 -9.08 10.20
CA LYS A 94 9.92 -10.17 10.13
C LYS A 94 11.34 -9.67 9.88
N ASN A 95 11.55 -8.35 9.91
CA ASN A 95 12.84 -7.71 9.63
C ASN A 95 13.40 -8.11 8.25
N ILE A 96 12.51 -8.34 7.29
CA ILE A 96 12.86 -8.71 5.91
C ILE A 96 13.42 -7.48 5.21
N ASP A 97 14.64 -7.57 4.69
CA ASP A 97 15.23 -6.52 3.84
C ASP A 97 15.16 -6.87 2.34
N ASP A 98 15.82 -6.06 1.51
CA ASP A 98 15.88 -6.22 0.07
C ASP A 98 16.56 -7.52 -0.40
N ASN A 99 17.55 -8.03 0.33
CA ASN A 99 18.21 -9.29 0.01
C ASN A 99 17.32 -10.48 0.39
N ASP A 100 16.66 -10.38 1.53
CA ASP A 100 15.81 -11.45 2.07
C ASP A 100 14.56 -11.68 1.22
N ILE A 101 13.93 -10.61 0.72
CA ILE A 101 12.67 -10.70 -0.03
C ILE A 101 12.82 -11.40 -1.39
N LYS A 102 14.06 -11.49 -1.91
CA LYS A 102 14.37 -12.20 -3.15
C LYS A 102 13.87 -13.64 -3.13
N PHE A 103 14.05 -14.37 -2.03
CA PHE A 103 13.64 -15.78 -1.92
C PHE A 103 12.12 -15.95 -2.04
N VAL A 104 11.35 -15.08 -1.37
CA VAL A 104 9.89 -15.05 -1.46
C VAL A 104 9.44 -14.66 -2.87
N SER A 105 10.11 -13.68 -3.48
CA SER A 105 9.81 -13.21 -4.84
C SER A 105 10.03 -14.32 -5.89
N GLU A 106 11.14 -15.04 -5.81
CA GLU A 106 11.44 -16.19 -6.68
C GLU A 106 10.42 -17.33 -6.52
N ALA A 107 9.96 -17.60 -5.29
CA ALA A 107 8.93 -18.60 -5.05
C ALA A 107 7.56 -18.16 -5.59
N LEU A 108 7.25 -16.87 -5.51
CA LEU A 108 5.98 -16.29 -5.95
C LEU A 108 5.84 -16.24 -7.48
N HIS A 109 6.95 -16.14 -8.22
CA HIS A 109 6.94 -15.94 -9.69
C HIS A 109 6.04 -16.92 -10.46
N ASN A 110 6.04 -18.19 -10.08
CA ASN A 110 5.20 -19.25 -10.67
C ASN A 110 4.21 -19.86 -9.65
N ASN A 111 3.96 -19.19 -8.53
CA ASN A 111 2.95 -19.65 -7.60
C ASN A 111 1.55 -19.38 -8.18
N GLU A 112 0.65 -20.34 -8.01
CA GLU A 112 -0.72 -20.31 -8.53
C GLU A 112 -1.79 -20.37 -7.43
N THR A 113 -1.41 -20.18 -6.16
CA THR A 113 -2.32 -20.40 -5.01
C THR A 113 -2.42 -19.20 -4.08
N ILE A 114 -1.32 -18.48 -3.85
CA ILE A 114 -1.27 -17.29 -3.01
C ILE A 114 -2.07 -16.18 -3.69
N THR A 115 -3.09 -15.71 -3.00
CA THR A 115 -3.93 -14.56 -3.35
C THR A 115 -3.65 -13.36 -2.47
N ASP A 116 -3.15 -13.56 -1.25
CA ASP A 116 -2.92 -12.48 -0.27
C ASP A 116 -1.51 -12.60 0.32
N LEU A 117 -0.66 -11.59 0.11
CA LEU A 117 0.69 -11.52 0.68
C LEU A 117 0.85 -10.23 1.49
N ASN A 118 1.13 -10.39 2.79
CA ASN A 118 1.40 -9.29 3.70
C ASN A 118 2.89 -9.21 4.06
N LEU A 119 3.53 -8.15 3.63
CA LEU A 119 4.96 -7.84 3.85
C LEU A 119 5.13 -6.53 4.63
N SER A 120 4.10 -6.09 5.36
CA SER A 120 4.14 -4.83 6.10
C SER A 120 5.16 -4.81 7.23
N GLN A 121 5.61 -3.61 7.62
CA GLN A 121 6.50 -3.40 8.77
C GLN A 121 7.81 -4.18 8.64
N ASN A 122 8.43 -4.11 7.47
CA ASN A 122 9.74 -4.70 7.14
C ASN A 122 10.68 -3.57 6.65
N LYS A 123 11.82 -3.94 6.05
CA LYS A 123 12.85 -3.01 5.55
C LYS A 123 13.01 -3.15 4.03
N ILE A 124 11.89 -3.37 3.33
CA ILE A 124 11.89 -3.50 1.88
C ILE A 124 12.03 -2.10 1.27
N GLY A 125 13.13 -1.87 0.57
CA GLY A 125 13.41 -0.68 -0.21
C GLY A 125 13.21 -0.89 -1.70
N ASN A 126 13.99 -0.15 -2.49
CA ASN A 126 13.83 -0.11 -3.94
C ASN A 126 14.27 -1.42 -4.63
N THR A 127 15.32 -2.07 -4.13
CA THR A 127 15.80 -3.33 -4.70
C THR A 127 14.82 -4.47 -4.39
N GLY A 128 14.20 -4.47 -3.22
CA GLY A 128 13.16 -5.44 -2.88
C GLY A 128 11.89 -5.21 -3.70
N ALA A 129 11.51 -3.96 -3.95
CA ALA A 129 10.43 -3.63 -4.90
C ALA A 129 10.74 -4.11 -6.33
N GLN A 130 12.00 -4.08 -6.75
CA GLN A 130 12.45 -4.67 -8.02
C GLN A 130 12.25 -6.19 -8.04
N HIS A 131 12.63 -6.90 -6.98
CA HIS A 131 12.39 -8.36 -6.88
C HIS A 131 10.90 -8.69 -6.93
N LEU A 132 10.06 -7.91 -6.25
CA LEU A 132 8.61 -8.08 -6.29
C LEU A 132 8.04 -7.81 -7.69
N ARG A 133 8.52 -6.78 -8.40
CA ARG A 133 8.16 -6.57 -9.81
C ARG A 133 8.44 -7.82 -10.65
N ASP A 134 9.63 -8.40 -10.52
CA ASP A 134 10.03 -9.58 -11.29
C ASP A 134 9.14 -10.80 -10.99
N ALA A 135 8.75 -10.96 -9.72
CA ALA A 135 7.78 -12.00 -9.34
C ALA A 135 6.40 -11.75 -9.95
N LEU A 136 5.91 -10.51 -9.89
CA LEU A 136 4.56 -10.13 -10.29
C LEU A 136 4.35 -10.07 -11.80
N GLN A 137 5.42 -10.01 -12.60
CA GLN A 137 5.32 -9.89 -14.05
C GLN A 137 4.56 -11.07 -14.68
N ASN A 138 4.74 -12.27 -14.13
CA ASN A 138 4.07 -13.49 -14.60
C ASN A 138 3.05 -14.04 -13.59
N ASN A 139 3.04 -13.54 -12.35
CA ASN A 139 2.09 -14.01 -11.35
C ASN A 139 0.66 -13.53 -11.68
N LYS A 140 -0.26 -14.49 -11.83
CA LYS A 140 -1.67 -14.24 -12.19
C LYS A 140 -2.65 -14.45 -11.04
N THR A 141 -2.16 -14.81 -9.86
CA THR A 141 -3.01 -15.25 -8.74
C THR A 141 -3.03 -14.27 -7.59
N LEU A 142 -1.93 -13.55 -7.33
CA LEU A 142 -1.86 -12.59 -6.25
C LEU A 142 -2.85 -11.44 -6.48
N LYS A 143 -3.79 -11.29 -5.55
CA LYS A 143 -4.85 -10.27 -5.55
C LYS A 143 -4.54 -9.12 -4.61
N ILE A 144 -3.91 -9.41 -3.47
CA ILE A 144 -3.64 -8.43 -2.42
C ILE A 144 -2.16 -8.47 -2.06
N LEU A 145 -1.49 -7.33 -2.23
CA LEU A 145 -0.12 -7.12 -1.80
C LEU A 145 -0.06 -5.96 -0.81
N THR A 146 0.36 -6.26 0.42
CA THR A 146 0.52 -5.25 1.48
C THR A 146 1.99 -5.00 1.75
N LEU A 147 2.46 -3.79 1.45
CA LEU A 147 3.84 -3.31 1.62
C LEU A 147 3.90 -2.09 2.56
N SER A 148 2.88 -1.90 3.40
CA SER A 148 2.82 -0.73 4.28
C SER A 148 3.95 -0.71 5.32
N HIS A 149 4.46 0.44 5.73
CA HIS A 149 5.56 0.58 6.68
C HIS A 149 6.83 -0.14 6.18
N ASN A 150 7.32 0.25 5.02
CA ASN A 150 8.59 -0.20 4.44
C ASN A 150 9.39 1.04 3.99
N GLU A 151 10.49 0.83 3.27
CA GLU A 151 11.43 1.88 2.85
C GLU A 151 11.36 2.13 1.33
N ILE A 152 10.21 1.85 0.71
CA ILE A 152 10.01 2.00 -0.74
C ILE A 152 9.94 3.49 -1.08
N SER A 153 10.82 3.96 -1.95
CA SER A 153 10.79 5.34 -2.45
C SER A 153 10.21 5.41 -3.86
N ASP A 154 10.27 6.58 -4.50
CA ASP A 154 9.83 6.80 -5.88
C ASP A 154 10.42 5.79 -6.89
N ILE A 155 11.67 5.37 -6.69
CA ILE A 155 12.34 4.37 -7.54
C ILE A 155 11.69 3.00 -7.38
N GLY A 156 11.42 2.58 -6.14
CA GLY A 156 10.75 1.31 -5.88
C GLY A 156 9.31 1.32 -6.41
N VAL A 157 8.61 2.45 -6.28
CA VAL A 157 7.29 2.64 -6.89
C VAL A 157 7.35 2.57 -8.41
N GLN A 158 8.39 3.11 -9.06
CA GLN A 158 8.58 2.95 -10.51
C GLN A 158 8.61 1.47 -10.91
N HIS A 159 9.32 0.62 -10.15
CA HIS A 159 9.34 -0.82 -10.41
C HIS A 159 7.95 -1.45 -10.26
N LEU A 160 7.21 -1.10 -9.21
CA LEU A 160 5.85 -1.59 -8.99
C LEU A 160 4.88 -1.09 -10.08
N ALA A 161 4.99 0.18 -10.49
CA ALA A 161 4.18 0.75 -11.57
C ALA A 161 4.40 0.02 -12.89
N ASN A 162 5.66 -0.29 -13.24
CA ASN A 162 5.98 -1.02 -14.47
C ASN A 162 5.27 -2.37 -14.55
N VAL A 163 5.15 -3.11 -13.43
CA VAL A 163 4.41 -4.37 -13.44
C VAL A 163 2.91 -4.17 -13.44
N LEU A 164 2.40 -3.14 -12.77
CA LEU A 164 0.98 -2.77 -12.79
C LEU A 164 0.49 -2.45 -14.21
N GLN A 165 1.33 -1.98 -15.12
CA GLN A 165 0.89 -1.69 -16.49
C GLN A 165 0.23 -2.89 -17.19
N ASN A 166 0.71 -4.12 -16.92
CA ASN A 166 0.23 -5.34 -17.56
C ASN A 166 -0.36 -6.36 -16.58
N ASN A 167 -0.10 -6.22 -15.28
CA ASN A 167 -0.65 -7.13 -14.29
C ASN A 167 -2.16 -6.86 -14.12
N THR A 168 -2.96 -7.86 -14.51
CA THR A 168 -4.42 -7.84 -14.40
C THR A 168 -4.93 -8.65 -13.20
N ALA A 169 -4.03 -9.22 -12.41
CA ALA A 169 -4.38 -10.06 -11.28
C ALA A 169 -4.51 -9.24 -9.99
N LEU A 170 -3.60 -8.28 -9.77
CA LEU A 170 -3.51 -7.53 -8.53
C LEU A 170 -4.67 -6.53 -8.42
N ILE A 171 -5.45 -6.67 -7.35
CA ILE A 171 -6.65 -5.90 -7.06
C ILE A 171 -6.39 -4.84 -5.98
N THR A 172 -5.53 -5.17 -5.02
CA THR A 172 -5.20 -4.30 -3.90
C THR A 172 -3.69 -4.18 -3.73
N LEU A 173 -3.20 -2.95 -3.74
CA LEU A 173 -1.82 -2.61 -3.41
C LEU A 173 -1.82 -1.60 -2.25
N ASN A 174 -1.22 -1.97 -1.13
CA ASN A 174 -1.09 -1.09 0.03
C ASN A 174 0.38 -0.65 0.20
N LEU A 175 0.63 0.64 -0.02
CA LEU A 175 1.92 1.30 0.09
C LEU A 175 1.93 2.37 1.20
N LYS A 176 1.00 2.28 2.17
CA LYS A 176 0.93 3.19 3.32
C LYS A 176 2.28 3.29 4.04
N SER A 177 2.65 4.47 4.52
CA SER A 177 3.84 4.69 5.35
C SER A 177 5.12 4.20 4.66
N ASN A 178 5.38 4.72 3.46
CA ASN A 178 6.62 4.53 2.71
C ASN A 178 7.26 5.92 2.44
N GLN A 179 8.21 6.00 1.49
CA GLN A 179 8.95 7.22 1.17
C GLN A 179 8.59 7.74 -0.24
N ILE A 180 7.30 7.72 -0.57
CA ILE A 180 6.78 8.05 -1.90
C ILE A 180 6.50 9.54 -1.99
N GLY A 181 7.15 10.23 -2.92
CA GLY A 181 6.93 11.63 -3.25
C GLY A 181 6.09 11.84 -4.51
N ASP A 182 6.11 13.07 -5.03
CA ASP A 182 5.35 13.45 -6.24
C ASP A 182 5.76 12.65 -7.48
N ILE A 183 7.04 12.27 -7.59
CA ILE A 183 7.57 11.49 -8.72
C ILE A 183 7.00 10.07 -8.69
N GLY A 184 6.98 9.41 -7.53
CA GLY A 184 6.38 8.09 -7.37
C GLY A 184 4.87 8.12 -7.61
N ALA A 185 4.19 9.16 -7.13
CA ALA A 185 2.77 9.39 -7.43
C ALA A 185 2.51 9.55 -8.93
N GLN A 186 3.39 10.24 -9.67
CA GLN A 186 3.30 10.35 -11.12
C GLN A 186 3.45 9.00 -11.82
N TYR A 187 4.42 8.17 -11.43
CA TYR A 187 4.56 6.82 -12.01
C TYR A 187 3.29 5.97 -11.81
N LEU A 188 2.67 6.06 -10.63
CA LEU A 188 1.40 5.39 -10.38
C LEU A 188 0.27 5.98 -11.24
N ALA A 189 0.18 7.31 -11.34
CA ALA A 189 -0.83 7.98 -12.16
C ALA A 189 -0.77 7.55 -13.63
N ASP A 190 0.43 7.48 -14.20
CA ASP A 190 0.64 7.10 -15.61
C ASP A 190 0.10 5.71 -15.93
N VAL A 191 0.29 4.74 -15.02
CA VAL A 191 -0.17 3.36 -15.21
C VAL A 191 -1.63 3.17 -14.80
N LEU A 192 -2.11 3.94 -13.82
CA LEU A 192 -3.50 3.90 -13.38
C LEU A 192 -4.46 4.38 -14.44
N ARG A 193 -4.06 5.18 -15.43
CA ARG A 193 -4.96 5.55 -16.55
C ARG A 193 -5.47 4.30 -17.29
N ASP A 194 -4.57 3.35 -17.53
CA ASP A 194 -4.79 2.22 -18.43
C ASP A 194 -5.06 0.91 -17.66
N ASN A 195 -4.52 0.76 -16.44
CA ASN A 195 -4.83 -0.40 -15.60
C ASN A 195 -6.29 -0.38 -15.13
N LYS A 196 -7.02 -1.47 -15.42
CA LYS A 196 -8.43 -1.67 -15.02
C LYS A 196 -8.63 -2.72 -13.93
N ALA A 197 -7.55 -3.37 -13.50
CA ALA A 197 -7.60 -4.46 -12.53
C ALA A 197 -7.46 -3.96 -11.09
N LEU A 198 -6.59 -2.97 -10.85
CA LEU A 198 -6.34 -2.44 -9.52
C LEU A 198 -7.55 -1.62 -9.07
N ILE A 199 -8.14 -2.03 -7.96
CA ILE A 199 -9.33 -1.43 -7.35
C ILE A 199 -8.93 -0.55 -6.17
N THR A 200 -7.96 -1.01 -5.38
CA THR A 200 -7.56 -0.34 -4.14
C THR A 200 -6.07 -0.05 -4.15
N LEU A 201 -5.74 1.23 -4.06
CA LEU A 201 -4.38 1.71 -3.88
C LEU A 201 -4.32 2.58 -2.62
N ASN A 202 -3.60 2.12 -1.59
CA ASN A 202 -3.42 2.88 -0.36
C ASN A 202 -2.03 3.56 -0.36
N LEU A 203 -2.02 4.89 -0.35
CA LEU A 203 -0.80 5.74 -0.30
C LEU A 203 -0.70 6.56 0.99
N GLU A 204 -1.41 6.17 2.04
CA GLU A 204 -1.47 6.91 3.30
C GLU A 204 -0.08 7.17 3.91
N SER A 205 0.13 8.31 4.56
CA SER A 205 1.38 8.64 5.25
C SER A 205 2.65 8.50 4.38
N ASN A 206 2.61 9.03 3.16
CA ASN A 206 3.77 9.20 2.28
C ASN A 206 4.12 10.70 2.13
N GLN A 207 5.15 11.05 1.35
CA GLN A 207 5.59 12.43 1.09
C GLN A 207 4.98 13.03 -0.21
N ILE A 208 3.74 12.66 -0.56
CA ILE A 208 3.08 13.13 -1.78
C ILE A 208 2.54 14.55 -1.55
N GLY A 209 3.01 15.50 -2.35
CA GLY A 209 2.57 16.89 -2.36
C GLY A 209 1.43 17.15 -3.34
N ASP A 210 1.10 18.44 -3.54
CA ASP A 210 0.01 18.88 -4.40
C ASP A 210 0.19 18.41 -5.86
N VAL A 211 1.42 18.38 -6.35
CA VAL A 211 1.72 17.97 -7.73
C VAL A 211 1.38 16.49 -7.93
N GLY A 212 1.85 15.61 -7.05
CA GLY A 212 1.56 14.18 -7.13
C GLY A 212 0.07 13.89 -6.95
N ALA A 213 -0.60 14.59 -6.03
CA ALA A 213 -2.05 14.48 -5.84
C ALA A 213 -2.83 14.90 -7.11
N GLN A 214 -2.43 15.98 -7.79
CA GLN A 214 -3.04 16.40 -9.06
C GLN A 214 -2.86 15.35 -10.16
N GLN A 215 -1.68 14.73 -10.27
CA GLN A 215 -1.45 13.67 -11.25
C GLN A 215 -2.34 12.46 -11.01
N LEU A 216 -2.44 12.00 -9.75
CA LEU A 216 -3.33 10.90 -9.37
C LEU A 216 -4.79 11.25 -9.66
N ALA A 217 -5.27 12.45 -9.31
CA ALA A 217 -6.62 12.90 -9.62
C ALA A 217 -6.90 12.91 -11.14
N PHE A 218 -5.95 13.38 -11.94
CA PHE A 218 -6.07 13.39 -13.40
C PHE A 218 -6.13 11.98 -13.99
N ALA A 219 -5.31 11.05 -13.48
CA ALA A 219 -5.35 9.66 -13.90
C ALA A 219 -6.71 9.01 -13.61
N LEU A 220 -7.27 9.24 -12.42
CA LEU A 220 -8.58 8.70 -12.04
C LEU A 220 -9.72 9.23 -12.92
N LYS A 221 -9.64 10.51 -13.30
CA LYS A 221 -10.64 11.13 -14.20
C LYS A 221 -10.77 10.38 -15.51
N ASN A 222 -9.63 9.91 -16.00
CA ASN A 222 -9.53 9.22 -17.27
C ASN A 222 -9.54 7.69 -17.12
N ASN A 223 -9.51 7.17 -15.89
CA ASN A 223 -9.49 5.74 -15.66
C ASN A 223 -10.86 5.08 -15.91
N GLY A 224 -11.99 5.80 -15.88
CA GLY A 224 -13.29 5.27 -16.34
C GLY A 224 -13.79 4.00 -15.64
N VAL A 225 -13.10 3.52 -14.60
CA VAL A 225 -13.52 2.41 -13.76
C VAL A 225 -14.24 2.98 -12.55
N SER A 226 -15.48 2.54 -12.34
CA SER A 226 -16.38 2.92 -11.24
C SER A 226 -15.92 2.45 -9.84
N ASN A 227 -14.61 2.31 -9.63
CA ASN A 227 -14.04 1.65 -8.46
C ASN A 227 -13.66 2.67 -7.36
N PHE A 228 -13.90 2.25 -6.12
CA PHE A 228 -13.57 3.00 -4.92
C PHE A 228 -12.05 3.01 -4.69
N PHE A 229 -11.39 4.05 -5.16
CA PHE A 229 -10.03 4.33 -4.72
C PHE A 229 -10.06 5.08 -3.38
N TYR A 230 -9.47 4.50 -2.34
CA TYR A 230 -9.28 5.15 -1.05
C TYR A 230 -7.89 5.76 -0.99
N PHE A 231 -7.75 7.03 -1.37
CA PHE A 231 -6.53 7.81 -1.15
C PHE A 231 -6.65 8.55 0.17
N SER A 232 -5.75 8.25 1.11
CA SER A 232 -5.72 8.93 2.41
C SER A 232 -4.41 9.68 2.57
N ILE A 233 -4.22 10.81 1.89
CA ILE A 233 -2.97 11.59 2.00
C ILE A 233 -3.05 12.42 3.29
N PHE A 234 -2.21 12.13 4.29
CA PHE A 234 -2.25 12.83 5.59
C PHE A 234 -1.24 13.98 5.74
N GLU A 235 -0.28 14.15 4.83
CA GLU A 235 0.76 15.19 4.97
C GLU A 235 1.11 15.82 3.62
N VAL A 236 0.34 16.83 3.22
CA VAL A 236 0.79 17.77 2.18
C VAL A 236 1.50 18.92 2.88
N ASN A 237 2.83 18.97 2.76
CA ASN A 237 3.62 20.05 3.33
C ASN A 237 3.43 21.33 2.50
N CYS A 238 2.45 22.16 2.88
CA CYS A 238 2.09 23.36 2.15
C CYS A 238 3.14 24.47 2.35
N SER A 239 4.10 24.58 1.43
CA SER A 239 5.09 25.65 1.41
C SER A 239 4.49 27.04 1.13
N ILE A 240 3.23 27.11 0.67
CA ILE A 240 2.48 28.35 0.43
C ILE A 240 2.15 29.09 1.74
N CYS A 241 2.22 28.44 2.90
CA CYS A 241 2.01 29.09 4.20
C CYS A 241 3.25 29.84 4.75
N SER A 242 4.39 29.79 4.05
CA SER A 242 5.65 30.37 4.54
C SER A 242 5.77 31.90 4.38
N ASP A 243 4.88 32.54 3.62
CA ASP A 243 4.85 34.00 3.49
C ASP A 243 3.80 34.64 4.42
N THR A 244 3.99 34.44 5.73
CA THR A 244 3.14 35.03 6.79
C THR A 244 3.85 36.20 7.47
N SER A 245 4.12 37.25 6.71
CA SER A 245 4.47 38.58 7.26
C SER A 245 3.25 39.51 7.42
N GLN A 246 2.08 39.15 6.88
CA GLN A 246 0.82 39.92 7.02
C GLN A 246 -0.36 39.19 7.67
N TYR A 247 -0.28 37.87 7.91
CA TYR A 247 -1.38 37.09 8.50
C TYR A 247 -0.83 36.26 9.67
N GLY A 248 -1.48 36.41 10.84
CA GLY A 248 -0.97 36.02 12.15
C GLY A 248 -0.40 34.59 12.28
N ARG A 249 0.56 34.46 13.19
CA ARG A 249 1.27 33.22 13.55
C ARG A 249 0.29 32.06 13.77
N CYS A 250 0.51 30.93 13.09
CA CYS A 250 -0.01 29.65 13.55
C CYS A 250 0.56 29.36 14.95
N SER A 251 -0.31 29.16 15.94
CA SER A 251 0.12 28.85 17.29
C SER A 251 0.90 27.53 17.29
N GLN A 252 1.96 27.44 18.09
CA GLN A 252 2.95 26.35 18.08
C GLN A 252 2.41 24.93 18.36
N ASN A 253 1.09 24.75 18.52
CA ASN A 253 0.43 23.46 18.77
C ASN A 253 -0.74 23.16 17.81
N SER A 254 -0.87 23.88 16.69
CA SER A 254 -1.94 23.64 15.72
C SER A 254 -1.33 23.04 14.44
N ALA A 255 -1.40 21.72 14.31
CA ALA A 255 -1.07 21.05 13.06
C ALA A 255 -2.06 21.53 11.99
N CYS A 256 -1.58 22.42 11.12
CA CYS A 256 -2.36 22.89 10.01
C CYS A 256 -2.34 21.87 8.85
N GLY A 257 -3.06 20.74 8.98
CA GLY A 257 -3.06 19.65 7.99
C GLY A 257 -4.21 19.72 6.99
N CYS A 258 -3.95 20.08 5.73
CA CYS A 258 -4.93 19.93 4.66
C CYS A 258 -5.29 18.45 4.45
N PHE A 259 -6.55 18.08 4.67
CA PHE A 259 -7.05 16.73 4.37
C PHE A 259 -7.50 16.68 2.91
N HIS A 260 -6.79 15.92 2.09
CA HIS A 260 -7.23 15.60 0.73
C HIS A 260 -7.73 14.16 0.68
N MET A 261 -9.05 13.98 0.71
CA MET A 261 -9.66 12.74 0.25
C MET A 261 -9.93 12.88 -1.26
N ILE A 262 -9.30 12.01 -2.05
CA ILE A 262 -9.69 11.80 -3.44
C ILE A 262 -10.50 10.49 -3.45
N GLY A 263 -11.81 10.60 -3.59
CA GLY A 263 -12.70 9.45 -3.76
C GLY A 263 -13.38 9.52 -5.12
N ALA A 264 -13.41 8.42 -5.87
CA ALA A 264 -14.24 8.32 -7.07
C ALA A 264 -15.49 7.48 -6.74
N GLN A 265 -16.68 8.02 -6.99
CA GLN A 265 -17.94 7.28 -6.82
C GLN A 265 -18.89 7.61 -7.98
N ASN A 266 -19.31 6.56 -8.69
CA ASN A 266 -20.33 6.40 -9.74
C ASN A 266 -20.79 7.51 -10.70
N ASP A 267 -20.50 8.80 -10.52
CA ASP A 267 -20.78 9.88 -11.48
C ASP A 267 -19.81 11.08 -11.34
N GLY A 268 -18.70 10.93 -10.61
CA GLY A 268 -17.69 11.98 -10.49
C GLY A 268 -16.52 11.64 -9.56
N ILE A 269 -15.40 12.32 -9.76
CA ILE A 269 -14.32 12.35 -8.78
C ILE A 269 -14.69 13.39 -7.73
N TYR A 270 -14.84 12.96 -6.49
CA TYR A 270 -14.81 13.83 -5.32
C TYR A 270 -13.34 14.08 -4.97
N VAL A 271 -12.83 15.25 -5.36
CA VAL A 271 -11.62 15.80 -4.75
C VAL A 271 -12.10 16.75 -3.65
N ASP A 272 -12.13 16.29 -2.42
CA ASP A 272 -12.47 17.16 -1.30
C ASP A 272 -11.21 17.97 -0.95
N PHE A 273 -11.09 19.17 -1.53
CA PHE A 273 -10.14 20.19 -1.11
C PHE A 273 -10.70 20.87 0.14
N LEU A 274 -10.67 20.19 1.29
CA LEU A 274 -10.96 20.87 2.55
C LEU A 274 -9.64 21.22 3.20
N TRP A 275 -9.29 22.51 3.11
CA TRP A 275 -8.74 23.26 4.24
C TRP A 275 -8.60 24.76 3.95
N LYS A 276 -9.48 25.55 4.56
CA LYS A 276 -9.17 26.94 4.95
C LYS A 276 -9.58 27.10 6.40
N SER A 277 -8.59 27.28 7.27
CA SER A 277 -8.83 27.92 8.56
C SER A 277 -9.33 29.35 8.29
N CYS A 278 -10.63 29.58 8.40
CA CYS A 278 -11.19 30.93 8.50
C CYS A 278 -10.87 31.49 9.89
N SER A 279 -9.59 31.81 10.13
CA SER A 279 -9.13 32.44 11.37
C SER A 279 -9.17 33.97 11.32
N ASN A 280 -10.09 34.54 10.52
CA ASN A 280 -10.56 35.92 10.70
C ASN A 280 -12.07 35.96 10.51
N LEU A 281 -12.76 36.16 11.63
CA LEU A 281 -14.15 36.60 11.71
C LEU A 281 -14.29 37.86 10.87
N ASP A 282 -15.19 37.81 9.87
CA ASP A 282 -15.99 38.93 9.33
C ASP A 282 -16.65 38.58 7.98
N LEU A 283 -16.34 37.43 7.37
CA LEU A 283 -16.84 37.09 6.02
C LEU A 283 -18.04 36.14 5.98
N CYS A 284 -18.59 35.74 7.13
CA CYS A 284 -19.63 34.73 7.17
C CYS A 284 -20.75 35.11 8.15
N ASP A 285 -21.93 35.33 7.59
CA ASP A 285 -23.11 35.69 8.34
C ASP A 285 -23.86 34.43 8.81
N SER A 286 -23.77 34.19 10.13
CA SER A 286 -24.41 33.05 10.81
C SER A 286 -25.94 33.03 10.72
N SER A 287 -26.57 34.15 10.35
CA SER A 287 -28.03 34.22 10.18
C SER A 287 -28.51 33.76 8.79
N THR A 288 -27.63 33.80 7.78
CA THR A 288 -27.98 33.53 6.38
C THR A 288 -27.29 32.28 5.80
N ASN A 289 -26.30 31.71 6.48
CA ASN A 289 -25.48 30.58 6.00
C ASN A 289 -24.77 30.87 4.65
N THR A 290 -24.46 32.14 4.40
CA THR A 290 -23.76 32.61 3.20
C THR A 290 -22.48 33.36 3.59
N CYS A 291 -21.43 33.18 2.80
CA CYS A 291 -20.18 33.92 2.93
C CYS A 291 -20.13 35.01 1.84
N ASP A 292 -19.51 36.17 2.09
CA ASP A 292 -19.56 37.40 1.25
C ASP A 292 -19.03 37.26 -0.21
N LYS A 293 -18.56 36.06 -0.59
CA LYS A 293 -18.25 35.72 -1.97
C LYS A 293 -19.33 34.78 -2.50
N VAL A 294 -19.95 35.19 -3.61
CA VAL A 294 -21.19 34.70 -4.24
C VAL A 294 -21.27 33.18 -4.50
N ASP A 295 -20.18 32.44 -4.28
CA ASP A 295 -20.05 31.02 -4.60
C ASP A 295 -19.73 30.14 -3.39
N HIS A 296 -20.07 30.53 -2.15
CA HIS A 296 -19.79 29.69 -0.96
C HIS A 296 -21.00 29.35 -0.06
N ILE A 297 -21.14 28.07 0.33
CA ILE A 297 -22.18 27.57 1.27
C ILE A 297 -21.52 27.17 2.59
N CYS A 298 -22.09 27.54 3.74
CA CYS A 298 -21.56 27.11 5.02
C CYS A 298 -22.36 25.98 5.70
N VAL A 299 -21.67 24.95 6.21
CA VAL A 299 -22.23 23.77 6.87
C VAL A 299 -21.65 23.63 8.28
N HIS A 300 -22.51 23.38 9.27
CA HIS A 300 -22.11 23.15 10.65
C HIS A 300 -21.86 21.66 10.89
N HIS A 301 -20.66 21.31 11.36
CA HIS A 301 -20.30 19.92 11.65
C HIS A 301 -20.67 19.55 13.11
N PRO A 302 -21.40 18.44 13.37
CA PRO A 302 -21.93 18.11 14.70
C PRO A 302 -20.88 17.87 15.80
N ARG A 303 -19.61 17.65 15.43
CA ARG A 303 -18.49 17.44 16.38
C ARG A 303 -17.62 18.69 16.60
N CYS A 304 -17.93 19.81 15.96
CA CYS A 304 -17.16 21.05 16.06
C CYS A 304 -18.01 22.14 16.72
N ASN A 305 -17.84 22.33 18.04
CA ASN A 305 -18.65 23.25 18.84
C ASN A 305 -18.42 24.76 18.56
N SER A 306 -17.62 25.15 17.56
CA SER A 306 -17.26 26.56 17.37
C SER A 306 -16.94 27.01 15.94
N HIS A 307 -17.07 26.16 14.91
CA HIS A 307 -16.68 26.55 13.56
C HIS A 307 -17.67 26.09 12.49
N SER A 308 -18.10 27.04 11.65
CA SER A 308 -18.84 26.81 10.41
C SER A 308 -17.85 26.63 9.25
N VAL A 309 -18.10 25.68 8.35
CA VAL A 309 -17.22 25.35 7.22
C VAL A 309 -17.81 25.88 5.93
N CYS A 310 -17.07 26.55 5.05
CA CYS A 310 -17.62 27.12 3.80
C CYS A 310 -17.05 26.46 2.53
N TYR A 311 -17.94 26.12 1.59
CA TYR A 311 -17.68 25.29 0.42
C TYR A 311 -17.66 26.06 -0.91
N SER A 312 -16.69 25.72 -1.77
CA SER A 312 -16.53 25.96 -3.22
C SER A 312 -17.70 25.66 -4.19
N LEU A 313 -18.65 26.54 -4.54
CA LEU A 313 -19.64 26.24 -5.62
C LEU A 313 -19.01 26.12 -7.02
N SER A 314 -17.80 26.66 -7.23
CA SER A 314 -17.05 26.51 -8.48
C SER A 314 -16.54 25.09 -8.76
N MET A 315 -16.73 24.15 -7.84
CA MET A 315 -16.29 22.74 -7.95
C MET A 315 -17.41 21.76 -8.33
N ILE A 316 -18.62 22.26 -8.62
CA ILE A 316 -19.76 21.41 -8.99
C ILE A 316 -19.90 21.37 -10.52
N ASP A 317 -19.89 20.18 -11.11
CA ASP A 317 -20.11 19.98 -12.56
C ASP A 317 -21.46 20.61 -12.96
N PRO A 318 -21.48 21.58 -13.89
CA PRO A 318 -22.71 22.23 -14.34
C PRO A 318 -23.68 21.29 -15.08
N ARG A 319 -23.30 20.03 -15.35
CA ARG A 319 -24.18 18.98 -15.88
C ARG A 319 -24.92 18.19 -14.78
N ILE A 320 -24.47 18.31 -13.53
CA ILE A 320 -25.07 17.65 -12.35
C ILE A 320 -26.00 18.61 -11.59
N CYS A 321 -25.77 19.92 -11.67
CA CYS A 321 -26.67 20.97 -11.16
C CYS A 321 -26.91 22.03 -12.24
N PRO A 322 -28.16 22.23 -12.74
CA PRO A 322 -28.48 23.35 -13.62
C PRO A 322 -28.23 24.68 -12.91
N PRO A 323 -28.03 25.79 -13.65
CA PRO A 323 -27.63 27.08 -13.10
C PRO A 323 -28.57 27.55 -11.98
N ILE A 324 -27.91 27.91 -10.86
CA ILE A 324 -28.36 28.61 -9.66
C ILE A 324 -29.84 29.03 -9.69
N THR A 325 -30.74 28.13 -9.30
CA THR A 325 -32.10 28.51 -8.86
C THR A 325 -32.59 27.75 -7.63
N LYS A 326 -31.87 26.72 -7.15
CA LYS A 326 -32.38 25.86 -6.07
C LYS A 326 -31.32 25.43 -5.04
N VAL A 327 -30.77 26.40 -4.33
CA VAL A 327 -29.87 26.21 -3.16
C VAL A 327 -30.48 25.28 -2.09
N ASN A 328 -31.80 25.26 -1.96
CA ASN A 328 -32.48 24.45 -0.94
C ASN A 328 -32.55 22.94 -1.28
N GLU A 329 -32.52 22.58 -2.56
CA GLU A 329 -32.49 21.16 -2.98
C GLU A 329 -31.09 20.57 -2.73
N ALA A 330 -30.02 21.32 -3.02
CA ALA A 330 -28.64 20.92 -2.70
C ALA A 330 -28.43 20.71 -1.18
N LYS A 331 -28.98 21.60 -0.34
CA LYS A 331 -28.97 21.44 1.13
C LYS A 331 -29.68 20.17 1.60
N THR A 332 -30.76 19.77 0.92
CA THR A 332 -31.54 18.58 1.27
C THR A 332 -30.80 17.29 0.89
N THR A 333 -30.12 17.27 -0.26
CA THR A 333 -29.32 16.14 -0.71
C THR A 333 -28.09 15.92 0.17
N LEU A 334 -27.37 16.99 0.54
CA LEU A 334 -26.24 16.93 1.47
C LEU A 334 -26.65 16.39 2.84
N LYS A 335 -27.83 16.77 3.35
CA LYS A 335 -28.35 16.27 4.62
C LYS A 335 -28.67 14.76 4.57
N LYS A 336 -29.20 14.27 3.46
CA LYS A 336 -29.49 12.84 3.26
C LYS A 336 -28.26 11.96 3.08
N MET A 337 -27.12 12.53 2.67
CA MET A 337 -25.85 11.79 2.56
C MET A 337 -25.13 11.64 3.90
N TYR A 338 -25.52 12.42 4.92
CA TYR A 338 -24.89 12.47 6.24
C TYR A 338 -25.71 11.79 7.36
N GLU A 339 -26.95 11.39 7.09
CA GLU A 339 -27.79 10.54 7.98
C GLU A 339 -27.63 9.05 7.61
#